data_AF-H1V8B2-F1
#
_entry.id   AF-H1V8B2-F1
#
_cell.length_a   1.000
_cell.length_b   1.000
_cell.length_c   1.000
_cell.angle_alpha   90.00
_cell.angle_beta   90.00
_cell.angle_gamma   90.00
#
_symmetry.space_group_name_H-M   'P 1'
#
loop_
_entity.id
_entity.type
_entity.pdbx_description
1 polymer ?
#
loop_
_entity_poly.entity_id
_entity_poly.type
_entity_poly.pdbx_seq_one_letter_code
_entity_poly.pdbx_strand_id
1 'polypeptide(L)'
;MEVPFTFAMTLAWDINSIKADKFARFYKTMAEVNFGKGQADAIASVWQKYDRIAALRRHEHIEPTTFSLVHHNEAEEVVGRWESLLELAEDIYSQASEEQKAAVFETVLHPVKASTIFTKLQVALGRNRLYARQRRNTANRLARQVLDLFDADYSLSEEFHELLGGKWDQIMRQTHYGYEDTWHAPYRDMISGLSYVQRRQHSNPVMGQMGVAVEGHEGVRPGRTNEESDRTHPSRRDLVPGVTLGQMSRYGPSKRWFNVYTRGPEVVHWKASVPHAWLQLSVTAGTLDPDGDDARVEVTVDWHQVPEDFSEEVLVDIRSEEGAFEQVHLPITGRRVPESFRAGFVETDGYVSIPAAHQAPSGFRVLPECGRAPSGAVTVASADTAAPPQLAHKFYVFSETAKPVLLLYFNMTLDLDPTDPMTYELQVDGGPAQTHQLLPNTTDLPDGDA
;
A
#
# COMPACT_ATOMS: atom_id res chain seq x y z
N MET A 1 23.52 -9.70 3.72
CA MET A 1 23.76 -8.24 3.96
C MET A 1 24.94 -7.70 3.13
N GLU A 2 25.22 -8.32 2.00
CA GLU A 2 26.48 -8.18 1.25
C GLU A 2 26.49 -6.85 0.48
N VAL A 3 25.35 -6.50 -0.12
CA VAL A 3 25.15 -5.26 -0.88
C VAL A 3 25.29 -4.00 -0.01
N PRO A 4 24.52 -3.81 1.09
CA PRO A 4 24.66 -2.62 1.93
C PRO A 4 26.01 -2.55 2.64
N PHE A 5 26.62 -3.69 3.00
CA PHE A 5 27.96 -3.70 3.59
C PHE A 5 29.02 -3.26 2.59
N THR A 6 28.96 -3.76 1.34
CA THR A 6 29.84 -3.33 0.26
C THR A 6 29.68 -1.84 -0.01
N PHE A 7 28.44 -1.34 -0.03
CA PHE A 7 28.14 0.08 -0.18
C PHE A 7 28.81 0.93 0.91
N ALA A 8 28.61 0.55 2.18
CA ALA A 8 29.15 1.26 3.34
C ALA A 8 30.69 1.27 3.35
N MET A 9 31.32 0.12 3.09
CA MET A 9 32.78 0.02 3.05
C MET A 9 33.39 0.77 1.86
N THR A 10 32.69 0.83 0.73
CA THR A 10 33.11 1.62 -0.45
C THR A 10 33.12 3.12 -0.12
N LEU A 11 32.06 3.62 0.54
CA LEU A 11 32.00 5.00 1.01
C LEU A 11 33.03 5.31 2.11
N ALA A 12 33.25 4.36 3.04
CA ALA A 12 34.23 4.54 4.11
C ALA A 12 35.66 4.64 3.58
N TRP A 13 35.97 3.92 2.51
CA TRP A 13 37.27 4.00 1.83
C TRP A 13 37.44 5.33 1.05
N ASP A 14 36.44 5.71 0.26
CA ASP A 14 36.40 6.99 -0.45
C ASP A 14 34.99 7.56 -0.45
N ILE A 15 34.77 8.62 0.31
CA ILE A 15 33.46 9.27 0.45
C ILE A 15 32.92 9.85 -0.87
N ASN A 16 33.80 10.06 -1.86
CA ASN A 16 33.42 10.57 -3.19
C ASN A 16 33.13 9.46 -4.21
N SER A 17 33.31 8.19 -3.83
CA SER A 17 33.15 7.03 -4.72
C SER A 17 31.72 6.83 -5.20
N ILE A 18 30.73 7.12 -4.35
CA ILE A 18 29.30 6.95 -4.64
C ILE A 18 28.58 8.27 -4.41
N LYS A 19 28.16 8.92 -5.50
CA LYS A 19 27.39 10.16 -5.44
C LYS A 19 25.91 9.87 -5.21
N ALA A 20 25.22 10.75 -4.47
CA ALA A 20 23.80 10.60 -4.16
C ALA A 20 22.85 10.68 -5.39
N ASP A 21 23.33 11.02 -6.58
CA ASP A 21 22.59 10.94 -7.86
C ASP A 21 23.03 9.76 -8.75
N LYS A 22 23.92 8.87 -8.25
CA LYS A 22 24.55 7.78 -9.01
C LYS A 22 24.46 6.41 -8.33
N PHE A 23 23.47 6.18 -7.47
CA PHE A 23 23.24 4.86 -6.84
C PHE A 23 23.14 3.71 -7.84
N ALA A 24 22.44 3.90 -8.97
CA ALA A 24 22.33 2.89 -10.03
C ALA A 24 23.69 2.43 -10.58
N ARG A 25 24.68 3.34 -10.63
CA ARG A 25 26.04 3.00 -11.08
C ARG A 25 26.74 2.07 -10.09
N PHE A 26 26.55 2.28 -8.79
CA PHE A 26 27.10 1.41 -7.76
C PHE A 26 26.57 -0.03 -7.93
N TYR A 27 25.25 -0.20 -7.98
CA TYR A 27 24.65 -1.52 -8.13
C TYR A 27 25.12 -2.24 -9.41
N LYS A 28 25.15 -1.52 -10.54
CA LYS A 28 25.66 -2.08 -11.81
C LYS A 28 27.12 -2.52 -11.70
N THR A 29 27.99 -1.66 -11.15
CA THR A 29 29.41 -1.97 -11.01
C THR A 29 29.62 -3.18 -10.10
N MET A 30 28.90 -3.24 -8.98
CA MET A 30 28.94 -4.38 -8.07
C MET A 30 28.46 -5.67 -8.77
N ALA A 31 27.39 -5.60 -9.56
CA ALA A 31 26.87 -6.76 -10.27
C ALA A 31 27.85 -7.24 -11.36
N GLU A 32 28.47 -6.34 -12.12
CA GLU A 32 29.48 -6.69 -13.11
C GLU A 32 30.71 -7.39 -12.49
N VAL A 33 31.15 -6.92 -11.31
CA VAL A 33 32.30 -7.51 -10.61
C VAL A 33 32.00 -8.93 -10.11
N ASN A 34 30.79 -9.18 -9.59
CA ASN A 34 30.44 -10.47 -8.99
C ASN A 34 29.89 -11.49 -9.99
N PHE A 35 29.16 -11.04 -11.01
CA PHE A 35 28.41 -11.91 -11.93
C PHE A 35 28.81 -11.76 -13.40
N GLY A 36 29.71 -10.81 -13.72
CA GLY A 36 30.05 -10.47 -15.08
C GLY A 36 28.97 -9.63 -15.77
N LYS A 37 29.22 -9.26 -17.03
CA LYS A 37 28.39 -8.27 -17.74
C LYS A 37 27.03 -8.79 -18.23
N GLY A 38 26.85 -10.11 -18.32
CA GLY A 38 25.68 -10.71 -18.97
C GLY A 38 24.34 -10.34 -18.32
N GLN A 39 24.27 -10.40 -16.98
CA GLN A 39 23.05 -10.12 -16.21
C GLN A 39 23.18 -8.92 -15.26
N ALA A 40 24.29 -8.17 -15.33
CA ALA A 40 24.60 -7.13 -14.36
C ALA A 40 23.51 -6.05 -14.23
N ASP A 41 22.93 -5.61 -15.36
CA ASP A 41 21.87 -4.60 -15.34
C ASP A 41 20.58 -5.11 -14.67
N ALA A 42 20.23 -6.38 -14.89
CA ALA A 42 19.06 -6.99 -14.26
C ALA A 42 19.27 -7.16 -12.75
N ILE A 43 20.42 -7.69 -12.34
CA ILE A 43 20.78 -7.88 -10.91
C ILE A 43 20.82 -6.53 -10.19
N ALA A 44 21.45 -5.52 -10.80
CA ALA A 44 21.49 -4.18 -10.25
C ALA A 44 20.09 -3.58 -10.07
N SER A 45 19.19 -3.80 -11.04
CA SER A 45 17.79 -3.40 -10.92
C SER A 45 17.09 -4.11 -9.77
N VAL A 46 17.35 -5.41 -9.56
CA VAL A 46 16.76 -6.16 -8.44
C VAL A 46 17.21 -5.59 -7.11
N TRP A 47 18.52 -5.40 -6.89
CA TRP A 47 19.04 -4.84 -5.63
C TRP A 47 18.50 -3.45 -5.34
N GLN A 48 18.48 -2.57 -6.35
CA GLN A 48 17.96 -1.22 -6.18
C GLN A 48 16.46 -1.23 -5.82
N LYS A 49 15.65 -2.03 -6.53
CA LYS A 49 14.21 -2.13 -6.26
C LYS A 49 13.93 -2.78 -4.91
N TYR A 50 14.68 -3.82 -4.55
CA TYR A 50 14.58 -4.48 -3.25
C TYR A 50 14.74 -3.46 -2.12
N ASP A 51 15.81 -2.66 -2.14
CA ASP A 51 16.06 -1.65 -1.11
C ASP A 51 14.92 -0.62 -1.02
N ARG A 52 14.36 -0.22 -2.17
CA ARG A 52 13.24 0.74 -2.21
C ARG A 52 11.95 0.19 -1.65
N ILE A 53 11.66 -1.11 -1.81
CA ILE A 53 10.45 -1.73 -1.25
C ILE A 53 10.68 -2.08 0.23
N ALA A 54 11.83 -2.65 0.60
CA ALA A 54 12.18 -2.97 1.97
C ALA A 54 12.29 -1.73 2.88
N ALA A 55 12.54 -0.55 2.32
CA ALA A 55 12.54 0.72 3.05
C ALA A 55 11.13 1.20 3.47
N LEU A 56 10.05 0.65 2.92
CA LEU A 56 8.68 1.01 3.34
C LEU A 56 8.47 0.66 4.82
N ARG A 57 8.85 -0.56 5.20
CA ARG A 57 8.75 -1.10 6.55
C ARG A 57 9.62 -2.35 6.67
N ARG A 58 10.34 -2.51 7.78
CA ARG A 58 11.07 -3.75 8.10
C ARG A 58 10.09 -4.89 8.36
N HIS A 59 10.44 -6.13 7.98
CA HIS A 59 9.55 -7.30 8.07
C HIS A 59 8.96 -7.48 9.47
N GLU A 60 9.79 -7.41 10.50
CA GLU A 60 9.39 -7.57 11.91
C GLU A 60 8.41 -6.49 12.40
N HIS A 61 8.24 -5.40 11.63
CA HIS A 61 7.30 -4.32 11.89
C HIS A 61 6.14 -4.26 10.88
N ILE A 62 6.03 -5.23 9.98
CA ILE A 62 4.87 -5.38 9.09
C ILE A 62 3.87 -6.29 9.80
N GLU A 63 2.72 -5.71 10.09
CA GLU A 63 1.56 -6.36 10.68
C GLU A 63 0.43 -6.48 9.66
N PRO A 64 -0.61 -7.30 9.94
CA PRO A 64 -1.79 -7.44 9.07
C PRO A 64 -2.56 -6.14 8.79
N THR A 65 -2.28 -5.08 9.56
CA THR A 65 -2.89 -3.75 9.52
C THR A 65 -1.96 -2.68 8.95
N THR A 66 -0.70 -3.01 8.60
CA THR A 66 0.31 -2.03 8.18
C THR A 66 -0.03 -1.39 6.84
N PHE A 67 -0.43 -2.19 5.85
CA PHE A 67 -0.85 -1.70 4.53
C PHE A 67 -2.37 -1.74 4.44
N SER A 68 -2.98 -0.66 3.97
CA SER A 68 -4.42 -0.55 3.88
C SER A 68 -5.00 -1.57 2.90
N LEU A 69 -5.99 -2.33 3.38
CA LEU A 69 -6.74 -3.31 2.59
C LEU A 69 -7.92 -2.69 1.83
N VAL A 70 -8.30 -1.46 2.19
CA VAL A 70 -9.51 -0.81 1.68
C VAL A 70 -9.24 0.55 1.05
N HIS A 71 -8.17 1.25 1.42
CA HIS A 71 -7.85 2.56 0.85
C HIS A 71 -6.74 2.47 -0.20
N HIS A 72 -6.96 3.14 -1.33
CA HIS A 72 -5.97 3.39 -2.40
C HIS A 72 -5.31 2.14 -3.03
N ASN A 73 -5.84 0.94 -2.77
CA ASN A 73 -5.24 -0.34 -3.18
C ASN A 73 -3.80 -0.52 -2.67
N GLU A 74 -3.47 0.04 -1.50
CA GLU A 74 -2.10 0.07 -0.98
C GLU A 74 -1.52 -1.34 -0.80
N ALA A 75 -2.26 -2.24 -0.12
CA ALA A 75 -1.79 -3.60 0.11
C ALA A 75 -1.61 -4.39 -1.21
N GLU A 76 -2.53 -4.23 -2.17
CA GLU A 76 -2.41 -4.82 -3.50
C GLU A 76 -1.18 -4.30 -4.25
N GLU A 77 -0.93 -2.98 -4.24
CA GLU A 77 0.22 -2.38 -4.90
C GLU A 77 1.54 -2.86 -4.30
N VAL A 78 1.64 -2.89 -2.97
CA VAL A 78 2.87 -3.34 -2.29
C VAL A 78 3.17 -4.81 -2.59
N VAL A 79 2.16 -5.69 -2.52
CA VAL A 79 2.34 -7.10 -2.90
C VAL A 79 2.71 -7.23 -4.38
N GLY A 80 2.03 -6.51 -5.28
CA GLY A 80 2.33 -6.57 -6.71
C GLY A 80 3.74 -6.08 -7.06
N ARG A 81 4.28 -5.11 -6.31
CA ARG A 81 5.68 -4.67 -6.44
C ARG A 81 6.67 -5.77 -6.06
N TRP A 82 6.39 -6.52 -4.99
CA TRP A 82 7.20 -7.67 -4.60
C TRP A 82 7.11 -8.81 -5.61
N GLU A 83 5.90 -9.14 -6.08
CA GLU A 83 5.69 -10.17 -7.10
C GLU A 83 6.42 -9.86 -8.41
N SER A 84 6.29 -8.62 -8.90
CA SER A 84 7.00 -8.18 -10.11
C SER A 84 8.52 -8.24 -9.95
N LEU A 85 9.02 -8.02 -8.73
CA LEU A 85 10.45 -8.14 -8.43
C LEU A 85 10.89 -9.60 -8.34
N LEU A 86 10.04 -10.47 -7.80
CA LEU A 86 10.27 -11.91 -7.71
C LEU A 86 10.36 -12.53 -9.10
N GLU A 87 9.45 -12.20 -10.01
CA GLU A 87 9.49 -12.68 -11.40
C GLU A 87 10.84 -12.34 -12.07
N LEU A 88 11.33 -11.12 -11.87
CA LEU A 88 12.64 -10.70 -12.38
C LEU A 88 13.79 -11.49 -11.72
N ALA A 89 13.73 -11.73 -10.41
CA ALA A 89 14.77 -12.47 -9.70
C ALA A 89 14.80 -13.96 -10.08
N GLU A 90 13.63 -14.57 -10.30
CA GLU A 90 13.49 -15.95 -10.77
C GLU A 90 14.02 -16.11 -12.21
N ASP A 91 13.74 -15.14 -13.09
CA ASP A 91 14.29 -15.12 -14.44
C ASP A 91 15.83 -15.08 -14.43
N ILE A 92 16.41 -14.19 -13.60
CA ILE A 92 17.87 -14.11 -13.42
C ILE A 92 18.44 -15.45 -12.94
N TYR A 93 17.83 -16.05 -11.92
CA TYR A 93 18.26 -17.34 -11.38
C TYR A 93 18.16 -18.48 -12.40
N SER A 94 17.10 -18.51 -13.22
CA SER A 94 16.90 -19.53 -14.26
C SER A 94 17.97 -19.50 -15.36
N GLN A 95 18.52 -18.31 -15.64
CA GLN A 95 19.54 -18.06 -16.65
C GLN A 95 20.98 -18.10 -16.10
N ALA A 96 21.15 -18.17 -14.77
CA ALA A 96 22.46 -18.22 -14.13
C ALA A 96 23.19 -19.53 -14.46
N SER A 97 24.52 -19.48 -14.65
CA SER A 97 25.32 -20.69 -14.81
C SER A 97 25.31 -21.53 -13.54
N GLU A 98 25.57 -22.84 -13.64
CA GLU A 98 25.62 -23.72 -12.47
C GLU A 98 26.60 -23.22 -11.39
N GLU A 99 27.72 -22.63 -11.81
CA GLU A 99 28.72 -22.05 -10.91
C GLU A 99 28.21 -20.79 -10.18
N GLN A 100 27.31 -20.04 -10.79
CA GLN A 100 26.77 -18.79 -10.26
C GLN A 100 25.45 -18.97 -9.50
N LYS A 101 24.73 -20.08 -9.72
CA LYS A 101 23.39 -20.31 -9.15
C LYS A 101 23.33 -20.11 -7.64
N ALA A 102 24.29 -20.64 -6.88
CA ALA A 102 24.29 -20.46 -5.42
C ALA A 102 24.43 -18.98 -5.02
N ALA A 103 25.31 -18.22 -5.69
CA ALA A 103 25.51 -16.79 -5.42
C ALA A 103 24.30 -15.93 -5.85
N VAL A 104 23.67 -16.27 -6.97
CA VAL A 104 22.42 -15.61 -7.40
C VAL A 104 21.27 -15.95 -6.45
N PHE A 105 21.18 -17.20 -5.99
CA PHE A 105 20.18 -17.58 -5.01
C PHE A 105 20.33 -16.76 -3.73
N GLU A 106 21.53 -16.77 -3.12
CA GLU A 106 21.74 -16.16 -1.81
C GLU A 106 21.61 -14.62 -1.82
N THR A 107 22.07 -13.95 -2.89
CA THR A 107 22.16 -12.48 -2.94
C THR A 107 21.09 -11.79 -3.78
N VAL A 108 20.34 -12.54 -4.61
CA VAL A 108 19.33 -11.96 -5.52
C VAL A 108 17.96 -12.58 -5.28
N LEU A 109 17.82 -13.90 -5.44
CA LEU A 109 16.51 -14.56 -5.40
C LEU A 109 15.96 -14.70 -3.98
N HIS A 110 16.73 -15.29 -3.06
CA HIS A 110 16.29 -15.54 -1.69
C HIS A 110 15.74 -14.30 -0.97
N PRO A 111 16.46 -13.15 -0.91
CA PRO A 111 15.92 -11.97 -0.22
C PRO A 111 14.60 -11.48 -0.82
N VAL A 112 14.47 -11.48 -2.15
CA VAL A 112 13.22 -11.08 -2.82
C VAL A 112 12.08 -12.06 -2.54
N LYS A 113 12.36 -13.37 -2.63
CA LYS A 113 11.37 -14.44 -2.41
C LYS A 113 10.90 -14.44 -0.96
N ALA A 114 11.81 -14.34 0.01
CA ALA A 114 11.49 -14.23 1.43
C ALA A 114 10.61 -12.99 1.71
N SER A 115 10.99 -11.81 1.23
CA SER A 115 10.20 -10.59 1.39
C SER A 115 8.81 -10.67 0.74
N THR A 116 8.72 -11.35 -0.40
CA THR A 116 7.45 -11.57 -1.10
C THR A 116 6.53 -12.48 -0.30
N ILE A 117 7.04 -13.62 0.20
CA ILE A 117 6.28 -14.56 1.04
C ILE A 117 5.80 -13.85 2.31
N PHE A 118 6.71 -13.17 3.02
CA PHE A 118 6.41 -12.46 4.26
C PHE A 118 5.32 -11.42 4.08
N THR A 119 5.46 -10.54 3.08
CA THR A 119 4.50 -9.47 2.84
C THR A 119 3.15 -10.01 2.41
N LYS A 120 3.13 -11.05 1.55
CA LYS A 120 1.90 -11.74 1.15
C LYS A 120 1.20 -12.38 2.34
N LEU A 121 1.94 -13.01 3.25
CA LEU A 121 1.38 -13.65 4.43
C LEU A 121 0.66 -12.63 5.30
N GLN A 122 1.31 -11.50 5.62
CA GLN A 122 0.73 -10.45 6.45
C GLN A 122 -0.53 -9.85 5.81
N VAL A 123 -0.49 -9.55 4.51
CA VAL A 123 -1.65 -9.03 3.76
C VAL A 123 -2.79 -10.07 3.70
N ALA A 124 -2.47 -11.34 3.44
CA ALA A 124 -3.46 -12.42 3.42
C ALA A 124 -4.10 -12.64 4.79
N LEU A 125 -3.33 -12.54 5.88
CA LEU A 125 -3.84 -12.61 7.25
C LEU A 125 -4.76 -11.42 7.57
N GLY A 126 -4.39 -10.21 7.13
CA GLY A 126 -5.24 -9.02 7.27
C GLY A 126 -6.57 -9.19 6.54
N ARG A 127 -6.51 -9.63 5.28
CA ARG A 127 -7.72 -9.92 4.48
C ARG A 127 -8.55 -11.03 5.09
N ASN A 128 -7.93 -12.10 5.60
CA ASN A 128 -8.63 -13.19 6.28
C ASN A 128 -9.45 -12.65 7.46
N ARG A 129 -8.84 -11.83 8.33
CA ARG A 129 -9.52 -11.21 9.47
C ARG A 129 -10.66 -10.30 9.03
N LEU A 130 -10.42 -9.40 8.06
CA LEU A 130 -11.44 -8.50 7.53
C LEU A 130 -12.62 -9.26 6.92
N TYR A 131 -12.33 -10.24 6.07
CA TYR A 131 -13.35 -10.99 5.33
C TYR A 131 -14.15 -11.88 6.27
N ALA A 132 -13.51 -12.45 7.30
CA ALA A 132 -14.21 -13.16 8.36
C ALA A 132 -15.13 -12.24 9.17
N ARG A 133 -14.72 -10.99 9.47
CA ARG A 133 -15.61 -9.98 10.07
C ARG A 133 -16.81 -9.71 9.17
N GLN A 134 -16.62 -9.62 7.85
CA GLN A 134 -17.70 -9.48 6.86
C GLN A 134 -18.54 -10.75 6.64
N ARG A 135 -18.18 -11.87 7.26
CA ARG A 135 -18.78 -13.21 7.08
C ARG A 135 -18.63 -13.80 5.67
N ARG A 136 -17.61 -13.35 4.93
CA ARG A 136 -17.30 -13.85 3.59
C ARG A 136 -16.77 -15.28 3.64
N ASN A 137 -17.29 -16.16 2.80
CA ASN A 137 -16.79 -17.54 2.71
C ASN A 137 -15.31 -17.62 2.27
N THR A 138 -14.86 -16.67 1.45
CA THR A 138 -13.48 -16.57 0.96
C THR A 138 -12.45 -16.39 2.09
N ALA A 139 -12.87 -15.96 3.28
CA ALA A 139 -12.02 -15.91 4.47
C ALA A 139 -11.35 -17.27 4.76
N ASN A 140 -12.07 -18.38 4.60
CA ASN A 140 -11.52 -19.72 4.88
C ASN A 140 -10.48 -20.17 3.86
N ARG A 141 -10.49 -19.61 2.65
CA ARG A 141 -9.44 -19.86 1.63
C ARG A 141 -8.20 -19.05 1.95
N LEU A 142 -8.37 -17.79 2.33
CA LEU A 142 -7.27 -16.95 2.81
C LEU A 142 -6.61 -17.56 4.06
N ALA A 143 -7.37 -18.18 4.96
CA ALA A 143 -6.81 -18.87 6.11
C ALA A 143 -5.85 -20.01 5.71
N ARG A 144 -6.19 -20.78 4.67
CA ARG A 144 -5.32 -21.81 4.10
C ARG A 144 -4.09 -21.20 3.42
N GLN A 145 -4.29 -20.16 2.61
CA GLN A 145 -3.20 -19.44 1.97
C GLN A 145 -2.17 -18.91 2.99
N VAL A 146 -2.61 -18.41 4.15
CA VAL A 146 -1.70 -17.97 5.22
C VAL A 146 -0.86 -19.14 5.75
N LEU A 147 -1.45 -20.32 5.93
CA LEU A 147 -0.72 -21.52 6.37
C LEU A 147 0.26 -21.98 5.29
N ASP A 148 -0.17 -22.01 4.02
CA ASP A 148 0.69 -22.40 2.89
C ASP A 148 1.89 -21.45 2.75
N LEU A 149 1.68 -20.14 2.94
CA LEU A 149 2.76 -19.14 2.91
C LEU A 149 3.70 -19.29 4.11
N PHE A 150 3.18 -19.64 5.29
CA PHE A 150 3.99 -19.86 6.48
C PHE A 150 4.91 -21.08 6.32
N ASP A 151 4.39 -22.17 5.76
CA ASP A 151 5.20 -23.36 5.44
C ASP A 151 6.20 -23.09 4.32
N ALA A 152 5.82 -22.29 3.30
CA ALA A 152 6.71 -21.89 2.21
C ALA A 152 7.91 -21.05 2.68
N ASP A 153 7.69 -20.19 3.69
CA ASP A 153 8.75 -19.40 4.32
C ASP A 153 9.82 -20.29 4.98
N TYR A 154 9.37 -21.27 5.78
CA TYR A 154 10.30 -22.21 6.42
C TYR A 154 11.01 -23.10 5.39
N SER A 155 10.29 -23.57 4.38
CA SER A 155 10.86 -24.36 3.27
C SER A 155 11.96 -23.59 2.53
N LEU A 156 11.81 -22.27 2.37
CA LEU A 156 12.83 -21.42 1.77
C LEU A 156 14.10 -21.31 2.64
N SER A 157 13.93 -21.31 3.96
CA SER A 157 15.07 -21.34 4.89
C SER A 157 15.84 -22.67 4.80
N GLU A 158 15.12 -23.80 4.69
CA GLU A 158 15.73 -25.12 4.46
C GLU A 158 16.50 -25.15 3.13
N GLU A 159 15.90 -24.65 2.04
CA GLU A 159 16.55 -24.54 0.73
C GLU A 159 17.86 -23.74 0.81
N PHE A 160 17.88 -22.64 1.58
CA PHE A 160 19.08 -21.85 1.81
C PHE A 160 20.15 -22.63 2.61
N HIS A 161 19.76 -23.37 3.65
CA HIS A 161 20.68 -24.15 4.48
C HIS A 161 21.31 -25.32 3.70
N GLU A 162 20.62 -25.89 2.72
CA GLU A 162 21.15 -26.99 1.90
C GLU A 162 22.19 -26.54 0.85
N LEU A 163 22.28 -25.24 0.57
CA LEU A 163 23.18 -24.71 -0.45
C LEU A 163 24.64 -25.16 -0.24
N LEU A 164 25.24 -25.63 -1.34
CA LEU A 164 26.65 -26.03 -1.41
C LEU A 164 27.05 -27.04 -0.32
N GLY A 165 26.15 -27.97 0.01
CA GLY A 165 26.40 -29.02 1.00
C GLY A 165 26.41 -28.50 2.44
N GLY A 166 25.55 -27.53 2.76
CA GLY A 166 25.45 -26.99 4.12
C GLY A 166 26.36 -25.81 4.41
N LYS A 167 26.94 -25.15 3.40
CA LYS A 167 27.93 -24.08 3.61
C LYS A 167 27.39 -22.96 4.50
N TRP A 168 26.11 -22.64 4.33
CA TRP A 168 25.41 -21.57 5.04
C TRP A 168 24.31 -22.10 5.95
N ASP A 169 24.45 -23.35 6.38
CA ASP A 169 23.58 -23.93 7.39
C ASP A 169 23.47 -22.96 8.58
N GLN A 170 22.27 -22.87 9.15
CA GLN A 170 21.93 -22.04 10.29
C GLN A 170 21.84 -20.52 10.04
N ILE A 171 22.24 -19.98 8.89
CA ILE A 171 22.21 -18.51 8.65
C ILE A 171 20.79 -17.93 8.69
N MET A 172 19.81 -18.65 8.13
CA MET A 172 18.39 -18.23 8.13
C MET A 172 17.58 -18.72 9.35
N ARG A 173 18.21 -18.90 10.52
CA ARG A 173 17.51 -19.36 11.74
C ARG A 173 16.84 -18.25 12.55
N GLN A 174 17.02 -16.99 12.17
CA GLN A 174 16.40 -15.87 12.86
C GLN A 174 14.88 -15.93 12.68
N THR A 175 14.17 -16.05 13.80
CA THR A 175 12.72 -15.93 13.83
C THR A 175 12.29 -14.52 13.46
N HIS A 176 11.20 -14.41 12.72
CA HIS A 176 10.71 -13.16 12.16
C HIS A 176 9.17 -13.05 12.15
N TYR A 177 8.43 -14.07 12.60
CA TYR A 177 6.99 -14.03 12.89
C TYR A 177 6.72 -14.18 14.39
N GLY A 178 5.63 -13.56 14.87
CA GLY A 178 5.21 -13.67 16.27
C GLY A 178 5.78 -12.59 17.19
N TYR A 179 6.25 -11.48 16.62
CA TYR A 179 6.45 -10.26 17.39
C TYR A 179 5.07 -9.73 17.83
N GLU A 180 4.96 -9.40 19.11
CA GLU A 180 3.75 -8.82 19.73
C GLU A 180 4.13 -7.45 20.34
N ASP A 181 3.58 -7.09 21.50
CA ASP A 181 3.75 -5.77 22.12
C ASP A 181 5.15 -5.54 22.74
N THR A 182 6.17 -6.29 22.31
CA THR A 182 7.54 -6.24 22.85
C THR A 182 8.60 -6.27 21.76
N TRP A 183 9.77 -5.71 22.06
CA TRP A 183 10.95 -5.72 21.18
C TRP A 183 11.71 -7.05 21.21
N HIS A 184 11.37 -7.96 22.13
CA HIS A 184 12.03 -9.25 22.24
C HIS A 184 11.70 -10.14 21.04
N ALA A 185 12.74 -10.69 20.41
CA ALA A 185 12.57 -11.70 19.37
C ALA A 185 11.93 -12.97 19.96
N PRO A 186 10.96 -13.59 19.25
CA PRO A 186 10.41 -14.87 19.64
C PRO A 186 11.48 -15.97 19.56
N TYR A 187 11.28 -17.10 20.26
CA TYR A 187 12.20 -18.25 20.15
C TYR A 187 11.80 -19.23 19.03
N ARG A 188 10.59 -19.07 18.47
CA ARG A 188 10.04 -19.84 17.35
C ARG A 188 8.96 -19.01 16.65
N ASP A 189 8.93 -19.08 15.33
CA ASP A 189 7.91 -18.42 14.52
C ASP A 189 6.50 -18.92 14.83
N MET A 190 5.54 -17.99 14.85
CA MET A 190 4.12 -18.28 14.97
C MET A 190 3.27 -17.27 14.19
N ILE A 191 2.14 -17.75 13.68
CA ILE A 191 1.05 -16.90 13.21
C ILE A 191 -0.08 -16.87 14.24
N SER A 192 -0.71 -15.72 14.43
CA SER A 192 -1.84 -15.54 15.36
C SER A 192 -3.06 -14.93 14.67
N GLY A 193 -4.24 -15.04 15.29
CA GLY A 193 -5.46 -14.36 14.83
C GLY A 193 -5.99 -14.81 13.47
N LEU A 194 -5.77 -16.07 13.09
CA LEU A 194 -6.41 -16.71 11.93
C LEU A 194 -7.91 -16.85 12.20
N SER A 195 -8.74 -16.56 11.20
CA SER A 195 -10.20 -16.54 11.32
C SER A 195 -10.88 -17.49 10.34
N TYR A 196 -11.98 -18.12 10.78
CA TYR A 196 -12.82 -19.00 9.96
C TYR A 196 -14.31 -18.65 10.12
N VAL A 197 -15.08 -18.91 9.08
CA VAL A 197 -16.55 -18.80 9.07
C VAL A 197 -17.21 -20.17 8.84
N GLN A 198 -18.39 -20.39 9.44
CA GLN A 198 -19.16 -21.63 9.25
C GLN A 198 -19.91 -21.59 7.92
N ARG A 199 -19.36 -22.21 6.87
CA ARG A 199 -19.93 -22.15 5.51
C ARG A 199 -21.22 -22.94 5.31
N ARG A 200 -21.53 -23.87 6.22
CA ARG A 200 -22.79 -24.65 6.18
C ARG A 200 -23.95 -23.92 6.85
N GLN A 201 -23.68 -22.83 7.55
CA GLN A 201 -24.68 -22.06 8.26
C GLN A 201 -25.23 -20.98 7.33
N HIS A 202 -26.55 -20.95 7.15
CA HIS A 202 -27.21 -19.84 6.49
C HIS A 202 -27.00 -18.56 7.29
N SER A 203 -26.75 -17.46 6.56
CA SER A 203 -26.82 -16.12 7.14
C SER A 203 -28.21 -15.84 7.72
N ASN A 204 -28.29 -14.90 8.64
CA ASN A 204 -29.56 -14.39 9.18
C ASN A 204 -30.46 -13.93 8.00
N PRO A 205 -31.75 -14.31 7.97
CA PRO A 205 -32.67 -13.94 6.89
C PRO A 205 -32.72 -12.44 6.57
N VAL A 206 -32.56 -11.58 7.58
CA VAL A 206 -32.52 -10.12 7.42
C VAL A 206 -31.30 -9.66 6.64
N MET A 207 -30.17 -10.37 6.70
CA MET A 207 -28.93 -10.02 5.98
C MET A 207 -28.81 -10.69 4.60
N GLY A 208 -29.56 -11.77 4.38
CA GLY A 208 -29.44 -12.61 3.19
C GLY A 208 -28.07 -13.28 3.04
N GLN A 209 -27.94 -14.07 1.97
CA GLN A 209 -26.70 -14.79 1.64
C GLN A 209 -25.73 -13.97 0.77
N MET A 210 -26.22 -12.91 0.12
CA MET A 210 -25.41 -11.97 -0.67
C MET A 210 -24.93 -10.82 0.22
N GLY A 211 -23.68 -10.41 0.08
CA GLY A 211 -23.15 -9.18 0.66
C GLY A 211 -22.43 -8.31 -0.35
N VAL A 212 -22.33 -7.03 -0.02
CA VAL A 212 -21.60 -6.03 -0.81
C VAL A 212 -20.59 -5.34 0.11
N ALA A 213 -19.38 -5.12 -0.40
CA ALA A 213 -18.33 -4.33 0.26
C ALA A 213 -17.73 -3.37 -0.75
N VAL A 214 -17.39 -2.17 -0.32
CA VAL A 214 -16.90 -1.10 -1.19
C VAL A 214 -15.45 -0.78 -0.91
N GLU A 215 -14.75 -0.25 -1.92
CA GLU A 215 -13.47 0.41 -1.71
C GLU A 215 -13.62 1.52 -0.66
N GLY A 216 -12.65 1.63 0.24
CA GLY A 216 -12.54 2.68 1.23
C GLY A 216 -13.31 2.45 2.52
N HIS A 217 -14.00 1.33 2.69
CA HIS A 217 -14.76 1.06 3.92
C HIS A 217 -14.86 -0.43 4.27
N GLU A 218 -14.66 -0.80 5.54
CA GLU A 218 -14.78 -2.20 6.00
C GLU A 218 -16.24 -2.68 6.15
N GLY A 219 -17.15 -1.73 6.33
CA GLY A 219 -18.57 -1.88 6.68
C GLY A 219 -18.85 -1.22 8.03
N VAL A 220 -20.05 -0.67 8.26
CA VAL A 220 -20.35 0.03 9.54
C VAL A 220 -20.47 -0.96 10.70
N ARG A 221 -21.09 -2.12 10.43
CA ARG A 221 -21.24 -3.24 11.36
C ARG A 221 -20.94 -4.55 10.62
N PRO A 222 -19.70 -4.79 10.18
CA PRO A 222 -19.40 -5.92 9.32
C PRO A 222 -19.75 -7.22 10.05
N GLY A 223 -20.64 -8.02 9.44
CA GLY A 223 -21.07 -9.31 9.96
C GLY A 223 -21.89 -9.28 11.25
N ARG A 224 -22.47 -8.12 11.61
CA ARG A 224 -23.38 -7.95 12.74
C ARG A 224 -24.67 -7.31 12.24
N THR A 225 -25.79 -7.70 12.82
CA THR A 225 -27.11 -7.14 12.53
C THR A 225 -27.92 -7.07 13.81
N ASN A 226 -28.76 -6.05 13.93
CA ASN A 226 -29.87 -6.01 14.86
C ASN A 226 -31.16 -6.11 14.04
N GLU A 227 -31.80 -7.29 14.06
CA GLU A 227 -32.96 -7.63 13.21
C GLU A 227 -34.10 -6.59 13.28
N GLU A 228 -34.29 -5.95 14.43
CA GLU A 228 -35.38 -5.00 14.66
C GLU A 228 -35.05 -3.56 14.22
N SER A 229 -33.76 -3.19 14.10
CA SER A 229 -33.35 -1.82 13.75
C SER A 229 -32.66 -1.70 12.39
N ASP A 230 -31.96 -2.75 11.97
CA ASP A 230 -31.12 -2.76 10.78
C ASP A 230 -31.96 -3.23 9.59
N ARG A 231 -32.67 -2.29 8.96
CA ARG A 231 -33.23 -2.54 7.62
C ARG A 231 -32.08 -2.49 6.61
N THR A 232 -31.52 -3.66 6.32
CA THR A 232 -30.27 -3.85 5.56
C THR A 232 -30.45 -4.07 4.06
N HIS A 233 -31.69 -4.07 3.56
CA HIS A 233 -31.98 -4.26 2.14
C HIS A 233 -32.90 -3.15 1.58
N PRO A 234 -32.35 -2.10 0.94
CA PRO A 234 -30.92 -1.76 0.95
C PRO A 234 -30.49 -1.21 2.32
N SER A 235 -29.18 -1.10 2.54
CA SER A 235 -28.59 -0.39 3.67
C SER A 235 -29.16 1.03 3.78
N ARG A 236 -29.52 1.46 5.00
CA ARG A 236 -30.17 2.76 5.25
C ARG A 236 -29.57 3.44 6.47
N ARG A 237 -29.82 4.75 6.56
CA ARG A 237 -29.43 5.60 7.71
C ARG A 237 -27.93 5.48 7.98
N ASP A 238 -27.57 5.08 9.20
CA ASP A 238 -26.22 4.92 9.70
C ASP A 238 -25.45 3.77 9.03
N LEU A 239 -26.09 2.89 8.25
CA LEU A 239 -25.42 1.82 7.50
C LEU A 239 -24.93 2.28 6.11
N VAL A 240 -25.46 3.37 5.56
CA VAL A 240 -25.12 3.88 4.22
C VAL A 240 -23.62 4.08 4.02
N PRO A 241 -22.86 4.68 4.97
CA PRO A 241 -21.41 4.83 4.80
C PRO A 241 -20.66 3.52 4.52
N GLY A 242 -21.21 2.37 4.95
CA GLY A 242 -20.65 1.05 4.72
C GLY A 242 -20.70 0.57 3.28
N VAL A 243 -21.52 1.22 2.45
CA VAL A 243 -21.72 0.95 1.03
C VAL A 243 -21.54 2.20 0.17
N THR A 244 -20.91 3.26 0.73
CA THR A 244 -20.55 4.48 0.00
C THR A 244 -19.11 4.43 -0.46
N LEU A 245 -18.91 4.52 -1.77
CA LEU A 245 -17.59 4.67 -2.38
C LEU A 245 -17.04 6.09 -2.16
N GLY A 246 -15.71 6.21 -2.18
CA GLY A 246 -15.06 7.53 -2.26
C GLY A 246 -15.47 8.27 -3.53
N GLN A 247 -15.48 9.60 -3.46
CA GLN A 247 -15.99 10.45 -4.55
C GLN A 247 -15.22 10.19 -5.85
N MET A 248 -15.92 10.18 -6.99
CA MET A 248 -15.32 10.22 -8.32
C MET A 248 -15.42 11.61 -8.93
N SER A 249 -14.31 12.05 -9.53
CA SER A 249 -14.22 13.31 -10.26
C SER A 249 -13.25 13.18 -11.43
N ARG A 250 -13.24 14.17 -12.33
CA ARG A 250 -12.29 14.26 -13.45
C ARG A 250 -10.82 14.26 -13.03
N TYR A 251 -10.56 14.55 -11.75
CA TYR A 251 -9.22 14.65 -11.16
C TYR A 251 -8.94 13.56 -10.14
N GLY A 252 -9.93 12.68 -9.90
CA GLY A 252 -9.84 11.55 -8.98
C GLY A 252 -9.26 10.28 -9.59
N PRO A 253 -9.40 9.16 -8.87
CA PRO A 253 -8.99 7.87 -9.41
C PRO A 253 -9.80 7.55 -10.68
N SER A 254 -9.14 6.91 -11.64
CA SER A 254 -9.75 6.53 -12.93
C SER A 254 -10.84 5.47 -12.79
N LYS A 255 -10.82 4.72 -11.69
CA LYS A 255 -11.80 3.70 -11.34
C LYS A 255 -11.95 3.58 -9.83
N ARG A 256 -13.13 3.13 -9.41
CA ARG A 256 -13.40 2.62 -8.06
C ARG A 256 -13.86 1.18 -8.15
N TRP A 257 -14.04 0.48 -7.03
CA TRP A 257 -14.57 -0.87 -7.06
C TRP A 257 -15.46 -1.20 -5.87
N PHE A 258 -16.36 -2.16 -6.08
CA PHE A 258 -17.04 -2.88 -5.01
C PHE A 258 -16.96 -4.39 -5.28
N ASN A 259 -17.12 -5.17 -4.22
CA ASN A 259 -17.21 -6.63 -4.30
C ASN A 259 -18.62 -7.07 -3.96
N VAL A 260 -19.15 -8.01 -4.75
CA VAL A 260 -20.31 -8.82 -4.37
C VAL A 260 -19.79 -10.17 -3.88
N TYR A 261 -20.24 -10.63 -2.73
CA TYR A 261 -19.70 -11.83 -2.07
C TYR A 261 -20.79 -12.69 -1.45
N THR A 262 -20.45 -13.94 -1.18
CA THR A 262 -21.33 -14.88 -0.48
C THR A 262 -20.97 -15.01 1.01
N ARG A 263 -22.02 -15.15 1.84
CA ARG A 263 -21.94 -15.32 3.29
C ARG A 263 -22.81 -16.47 3.81
N GLY A 264 -22.85 -17.57 3.07
CA GLY A 264 -23.54 -18.79 3.49
C GLY A 264 -23.43 -19.93 2.47
N PRO A 265 -24.29 -20.95 2.55
CA PRO A 265 -24.17 -22.17 1.75
C PRO A 265 -24.90 -22.12 0.41
N GLU A 266 -25.55 -21.01 0.06
CA GLU A 266 -26.37 -20.91 -1.15
C GLU A 266 -25.61 -20.29 -2.32
N VAL A 267 -25.89 -20.80 -3.52
CA VAL A 267 -25.51 -20.16 -4.77
C VAL A 267 -26.39 -18.93 -4.98
N VAL A 268 -25.79 -17.78 -5.27
CA VAL A 268 -26.51 -16.51 -5.49
C VAL A 268 -26.32 -16.02 -6.92
N HIS A 269 -27.40 -15.71 -7.62
CA HIS A 269 -27.38 -15.16 -8.97
C HIS A 269 -27.67 -13.67 -8.91
N TRP A 270 -26.68 -12.83 -9.14
CA TRP A 270 -26.79 -11.38 -8.96
C TRP A 270 -26.71 -10.61 -10.28
N LYS A 271 -27.32 -9.43 -10.30
CA LYS A 271 -27.27 -8.44 -11.37
C LYS A 271 -27.07 -7.05 -10.78
N ALA A 272 -26.23 -6.24 -11.41
CA ALA A 272 -26.01 -4.85 -11.09
C ALA A 272 -26.45 -3.94 -12.24
N SER A 273 -27.04 -2.79 -11.91
CA SER A 273 -27.50 -1.80 -12.87
C SER A 273 -27.20 -0.38 -12.40
N VAL A 274 -26.96 0.50 -13.37
CA VAL A 274 -26.65 1.92 -13.16
C VAL A 274 -27.68 2.80 -13.87
N PRO A 275 -27.98 4.00 -13.35
CA PRO A 275 -28.98 4.89 -13.94
C PRO A 275 -28.46 5.71 -15.13
N HIS A 276 -27.14 5.80 -15.32
CA HIS A 276 -26.52 6.61 -16.36
C HIS A 276 -25.63 5.78 -17.29
N ALA A 277 -25.74 6.01 -18.60
CA ALA A 277 -24.94 5.30 -19.61
C ALA A 277 -23.43 5.62 -19.57
N TRP A 278 -23.06 6.78 -19.01
CA TRP A 278 -21.67 7.19 -18.84
C TRP A 278 -21.00 6.57 -17.61
N LEU A 279 -21.77 5.94 -16.72
CA LEU A 279 -21.24 5.15 -15.61
C LEU A 279 -21.15 3.69 -16.09
N GLN A 280 -19.98 3.09 -16.03
CA GLN A 280 -19.73 1.76 -16.58
C GLN A 280 -19.29 0.80 -15.47
N LEU A 281 -19.83 -0.42 -15.52
CA LEU A 281 -19.43 -1.53 -14.66
C LEU A 281 -18.65 -2.56 -15.47
N SER A 282 -17.53 -3.05 -14.95
CA SER A 282 -16.73 -4.09 -15.63
C SER A 282 -17.50 -5.41 -15.79
N VAL A 283 -18.38 -5.72 -14.83
CA VAL A 283 -19.26 -6.89 -14.83
C VAL A 283 -20.61 -6.48 -14.26
N THR A 284 -21.71 -6.87 -14.92
CA THR A 284 -23.08 -6.47 -14.56
C THR A 284 -23.93 -7.62 -14.04
N ALA A 285 -23.44 -8.86 -14.09
CA ALA A 285 -24.14 -10.01 -13.56
C ALA A 285 -23.15 -11.15 -13.28
N GLY A 286 -23.52 -12.06 -12.40
CA GLY A 286 -22.71 -13.23 -12.13
C GLY A 286 -23.37 -14.21 -11.17
N THR A 287 -22.66 -15.30 -10.90
CA THR A 287 -23.05 -16.33 -9.96
C THR A 287 -22.00 -16.42 -8.86
N LEU A 288 -22.42 -16.34 -7.60
CA LEU A 288 -21.56 -16.53 -6.44
C LEU A 288 -21.74 -17.94 -5.92
N ASP A 289 -20.71 -18.76 -6.10
CA ASP A 289 -20.65 -20.10 -5.53
C ASP A 289 -20.13 -20.03 -4.08
N PRO A 290 -20.72 -20.76 -3.11
CA PRO A 290 -20.25 -20.82 -1.71
C PRO A 290 -18.77 -21.19 -1.53
N ASP A 291 -18.21 -21.98 -2.44
CA ASP A 291 -16.81 -22.39 -2.50
C ASP A 291 -15.98 -21.52 -3.45
N GLY A 292 -16.63 -20.67 -4.24
CA GLY A 292 -16.06 -19.80 -5.26
C GLY A 292 -15.42 -18.51 -4.72
N ASP A 293 -15.07 -17.64 -5.66
CA ASP A 293 -14.52 -16.32 -5.40
C ASP A 293 -15.62 -15.24 -5.29
N ASP A 294 -15.25 -14.14 -4.65
CA ASP A 294 -16.08 -12.94 -4.65
C ASP A 294 -15.97 -12.24 -6.01
N ALA A 295 -17.04 -11.59 -6.44
CA ALA A 295 -17.08 -10.86 -7.70
C ALA A 295 -16.64 -9.41 -7.50
N ARG A 296 -15.47 -9.05 -8.05
CA ARG A 296 -14.99 -7.66 -8.13
C ARG A 296 -15.66 -6.94 -9.29
N VAL A 297 -16.32 -5.83 -9.01
CA VAL A 297 -16.92 -4.93 -10.01
C VAL A 297 -16.16 -3.61 -9.98
N GLU A 298 -15.50 -3.29 -11.09
CA GLU A 298 -14.86 -1.97 -11.27
C GLU A 298 -15.89 -1.00 -11.85
N VAL A 299 -15.86 0.23 -11.33
CA VAL A 299 -16.73 1.33 -11.72
C VAL A 299 -15.88 2.41 -12.38
N THR A 300 -16.21 2.75 -13.62
CA THR A 300 -15.54 3.80 -14.41
C THR A 300 -16.55 4.82 -14.91
N VAL A 301 -16.07 6.03 -15.20
CA VAL A 301 -16.89 7.15 -15.66
C VAL A 301 -16.36 7.67 -16.99
N ASP A 302 -17.21 7.72 -18.01
CA ASP A 302 -16.94 8.47 -19.24
C ASP A 302 -17.18 9.97 -18.98
N TRP A 303 -16.12 10.64 -18.56
CA TRP A 303 -16.14 12.05 -18.22
C TRP A 303 -16.59 12.96 -19.37
N HIS A 304 -16.50 12.55 -20.64
CA HIS A 304 -16.94 13.38 -21.76
C HIS A 304 -18.47 13.58 -21.79
N GLN A 305 -19.22 12.69 -21.16
CA GLN A 305 -20.69 12.72 -21.13
C GLN A 305 -21.26 13.28 -19.82
N VAL A 306 -20.42 13.50 -18.80
CA VAL A 306 -20.84 14.05 -17.50
C VAL A 306 -20.92 15.58 -17.59
N PRO A 307 -22.08 16.22 -17.29
CA PRO A 307 -22.19 17.67 -17.20
C PRO A 307 -21.24 18.29 -16.17
N GLU A 308 -20.81 19.53 -16.38
CA GLU A 308 -19.84 20.18 -15.48
C GLU A 308 -20.42 20.59 -14.12
N ASP A 309 -21.74 20.83 -14.08
CA ASP A 309 -22.52 21.13 -12.89
C ASP A 309 -23.03 19.86 -12.18
N PHE A 310 -22.79 18.67 -12.75
CA PHE A 310 -23.19 17.41 -12.13
C PHE A 310 -22.52 17.27 -10.76
N SER A 311 -23.34 17.08 -9.73
CA SER A 311 -22.88 17.00 -8.33
C SER A 311 -23.92 16.23 -7.53
N GLU A 312 -24.03 14.94 -7.81
CA GLU A 312 -25.06 14.08 -7.23
C GLU A 312 -24.45 12.78 -6.72
N GLU A 313 -25.18 12.13 -5.82
CA GLU A 313 -24.92 10.75 -5.44
C GLU A 313 -25.65 9.82 -6.41
N VAL A 314 -24.89 8.99 -7.13
CA VAL A 314 -25.40 7.99 -8.05
C VAL A 314 -25.52 6.65 -7.33
N LEU A 315 -26.66 5.98 -7.47
CA LEU A 315 -26.90 4.68 -6.87
C LEU A 315 -26.66 3.57 -7.90
N VAL A 316 -25.84 2.59 -7.54
CA VAL A 316 -25.70 1.33 -8.28
C VAL A 316 -26.57 0.29 -7.60
N ASP A 317 -27.59 -0.19 -8.30
CA ASP A 317 -28.52 -1.20 -7.80
C ASP A 317 -27.92 -2.60 -7.96
N ILE A 318 -27.88 -3.41 -6.91
CA ILE A 318 -27.46 -4.82 -6.95
C ILE A 318 -28.61 -5.69 -6.44
N ARG A 319 -29.10 -6.60 -7.28
CA ARG A 319 -30.23 -7.50 -6.99
C ARG A 319 -29.81 -8.94 -7.21
N SER A 320 -30.38 -9.86 -6.43
CA SER A 320 -30.27 -11.29 -6.70
C SER A 320 -31.61 -11.92 -7.05
N GLU A 321 -31.58 -13.03 -7.78
CA GLU A 321 -32.77 -13.83 -8.09
C GLU A 321 -33.36 -14.48 -6.82
N GLU A 322 -32.52 -14.69 -5.81
CA GLU A 322 -32.87 -15.16 -4.46
C GLU A 322 -33.49 -14.07 -3.57
N GLY A 323 -33.72 -12.87 -4.11
CA GLY A 323 -34.46 -11.79 -3.43
C GLY A 323 -33.60 -10.84 -2.60
N ALA A 324 -32.26 -10.93 -2.67
CA ALA A 324 -31.39 -9.95 -2.04
C ALA A 324 -31.37 -8.63 -2.83
N PHE A 325 -31.25 -7.51 -2.12
CA PHE A 325 -31.13 -6.18 -2.71
C PHE A 325 -30.18 -5.31 -1.90
N GLU A 326 -29.28 -4.60 -2.57
CA GLU A 326 -28.39 -3.60 -1.98
C GLU A 326 -28.16 -2.45 -2.96
N GLN A 327 -27.72 -1.30 -2.44
CA GLN A 327 -27.34 -0.14 -3.23
C GLN A 327 -25.94 0.33 -2.84
N VAL A 328 -25.06 0.46 -3.83
CA VAL A 328 -23.78 1.15 -3.65
C VAL A 328 -23.98 2.62 -3.96
N HIS A 329 -23.57 3.47 -3.03
CA HIS A 329 -23.66 4.92 -3.14
C HIS A 329 -22.35 5.46 -3.70
N LEU A 330 -22.42 6.22 -4.80
CA LEU A 330 -21.25 6.79 -5.45
C LEU A 330 -21.42 8.29 -5.64
N PRO A 331 -20.81 9.13 -4.79
CA PRO A 331 -20.74 10.56 -5.01
C PRO A 331 -19.93 10.87 -6.27
N ILE A 332 -20.52 11.61 -7.20
CA ILE A 332 -19.87 12.01 -8.46
C ILE A 332 -19.96 13.51 -8.63
N THR A 333 -18.82 14.12 -8.96
CA THR A 333 -18.76 15.53 -9.35
C THR A 333 -18.12 15.70 -10.72
N GLY A 334 -18.84 16.39 -11.61
CA GLY A 334 -18.39 16.75 -12.95
C GLY A 334 -17.60 18.07 -13.00
N ARG A 335 -17.36 18.71 -11.85
CA ARG A 335 -16.71 20.02 -11.75
C ARG A 335 -15.37 20.06 -12.47
N ARG A 336 -15.06 21.21 -13.04
CA ARG A 336 -13.77 21.52 -13.64
C ARG A 336 -13.11 22.69 -12.94
N VAL A 337 -11.78 22.63 -12.88
CA VAL A 337 -10.99 23.80 -12.53
C VAL A 337 -11.17 24.88 -13.62
N PRO A 338 -11.11 26.17 -13.27
CA PRO A 338 -11.21 27.25 -14.25
C PRO A 338 -10.15 27.13 -15.35
N GLU A 339 -10.44 27.67 -16.54
CA GLU A 339 -9.46 27.74 -17.62
C GLU A 339 -8.22 28.59 -17.28
N SER A 340 -8.22 29.38 -16.21
CA SER A 340 -7.02 30.06 -15.73
C SER A 340 -6.08 29.14 -14.94
N PHE A 341 -6.57 28.00 -14.43
CA PHE A 341 -5.76 27.05 -13.69
C PHE A 341 -4.98 26.15 -14.66
N ARG A 342 -3.65 26.24 -14.58
CA ARG A 342 -2.68 25.46 -15.36
C ARG A 342 -1.60 24.95 -14.41
N ALA A 343 -1.15 23.72 -14.66
CA ALA A 343 -0.01 23.07 -14.01
C ALA A 343 -0.04 23.12 -12.47
N GLY A 344 -0.85 22.25 -11.86
CA GLY A 344 -0.96 22.11 -10.41
C GLY A 344 -1.78 20.88 -10.02
N PHE A 345 -1.91 20.65 -8.71
CA PHE A 345 -2.66 19.53 -8.16
C PHE A 345 -4.10 19.93 -7.88
N VAL A 346 -5.05 19.03 -8.05
CA VAL A 346 -6.47 19.35 -7.90
C VAL A 346 -7.06 18.45 -6.83
N GLU A 347 -7.90 19.04 -5.98
CA GLU A 347 -8.62 18.32 -4.94
C GLU A 347 -9.47 17.21 -5.55
N THR A 348 -9.38 16.07 -4.91
CA THR A 348 -10.28 14.94 -5.15
C THR A 348 -10.46 14.17 -3.85
N ASP A 349 -11.65 13.63 -3.65
CA ASP A 349 -11.97 12.83 -2.45
C ASP A 349 -11.67 13.55 -1.12
N GLY A 350 -11.80 14.89 -1.11
CA GLY A 350 -11.63 15.73 0.08
C GLY A 350 -10.18 16.10 0.44
N TYR A 351 -9.19 15.78 -0.41
CA TYR A 351 -7.80 16.14 -0.16
C TYR A 351 -7.00 16.43 -1.44
N VAL A 352 -5.79 16.98 -1.26
CA VAL A 352 -4.76 17.11 -2.29
C VAL A 352 -3.50 16.43 -1.78
N SER A 353 -2.91 15.54 -2.57
CA SER A 353 -1.64 14.89 -2.24
C SER A 353 -0.57 15.32 -3.24
N ILE A 354 0.54 15.88 -2.74
CA ILE A 354 1.58 16.51 -3.55
C ILE A 354 2.93 15.85 -3.23
N PRO A 355 3.58 15.19 -4.18
CA PRO A 355 4.95 14.72 -3.99
C PRO A 355 5.91 15.92 -3.88
N ALA A 356 6.67 16.01 -2.79
CA ALA A 356 7.57 17.15 -2.54
C ALA A 356 8.63 17.35 -3.64
N ALA A 357 9.06 16.27 -4.29
CA ALA A 357 10.02 16.31 -5.39
C ALA A 357 9.42 16.83 -6.72
N HIS A 358 8.10 17.06 -6.80
CA HIS A 358 7.46 17.50 -8.03
C HIS A 358 7.93 18.90 -8.43
N GLN A 359 8.63 18.98 -9.57
CA GLN A 359 9.15 20.22 -10.15
C GLN A 359 10.01 21.04 -9.17
N ALA A 360 10.86 20.37 -8.38
CA ALA A 360 11.76 21.03 -7.45
C ALA A 360 12.61 22.13 -8.16
N PRO A 361 12.58 23.39 -7.69
CA PRO A 361 13.26 24.51 -8.33
C PRO A 361 14.78 24.53 -8.04
N SER A 362 15.48 25.48 -8.66
CA SER A 362 16.89 25.77 -8.35
C SER A 362 17.06 26.09 -6.86
N GLY A 363 18.04 25.47 -6.21
CA GLY A 363 18.25 25.55 -4.77
C GLY A 363 17.79 24.30 -4.01
N PHE A 364 17.05 23.40 -4.66
CA PHE A 364 16.73 22.07 -4.14
C PHE A 364 17.43 20.96 -4.93
N ARG A 365 17.70 19.85 -4.23
CA ARG A 365 18.17 18.59 -4.79
C ARG A 365 17.09 17.54 -4.63
N VAL A 366 16.74 16.89 -5.74
CA VAL A 366 15.87 15.70 -5.73
C VAL A 366 16.69 14.48 -5.35
N LEU A 367 16.14 13.65 -4.46
CA LEU A 367 16.71 12.40 -3.98
C LEU A 367 15.72 11.26 -4.32
N PRO A 368 15.74 10.72 -5.56
CA PRO A 368 14.77 9.73 -6.04
C PRO A 368 14.70 8.45 -5.18
N GLU A 369 15.85 8.09 -4.59
CA GLU A 369 16.01 6.87 -3.80
C GLU A 369 15.64 7.05 -2.31
N CYS A 370 15.23 8.25 -1.89
CA CYS A 370 14.94 8.55 -0.49
C CYS A 370 13.43 8.70 -0.22
N GLY A 371 12.96 8.30 0.96
CA GLY A 371 11.54 8.34 1.33
C GLY A 371 10.71 7.19 0.74
N ARG A 372 9.40 7.18 1.02
CA ARG A 372 8.49 6.06 0.70
C ARG A 372 7.87 6.14 -0.71
N ALA A 373 7.75 7.35 -1.26
CA ALA A 373 7.11 7.58 -2.54
C ALA A 373 8.07 7.34 -3.72
N PRO A 374 7.57 6.91 -4.89
CA PRO A 374 8.39 6.73 -6.10
C PRO A 374 9.09 8.02 -6.58
N SER A 375 8.52 9.18 -6.28
CA SER A 375 9.12 10.49 -6.60
C SER A 375 10.37 10.81 -5.80
N GLY A 376 10.64 10.04 -4.74
CA GLY A 376 11.71 10.31 -3.80
C GLY A 376 11.39 11.49 -2.87
N ALA A 377 12.45 12.02 -2.27
CA ALA A 377 12.43 13.18 -1.40
C ALA A 377 13.12 14.39 -2.04
N VAL A 378 13.02 15.54 -1.38
CA VAL A 378 13.71 16.77 -1.75
C VAL A 378 14.49 17.30 -0.56
N THR A 379 15.65 17.90 -0.81
CA THR A 379 16.47 18.56 0.22
C THR A 379 17.05 19.87 -0.32
N VAL A 380 17.45 20.78 0.56
CA VAL A 380 18.11 22.03 0.19
C VAL A 380 19.51 21.72 -0.35
N ALA A 381 19.87 22.30 -1.50
CA ALA A 381 21.12 21.99 -2.19
C ALA A 381 22.37 22.59 -1.51
N SER A 382 22.22 23.71 -0.80
CA SER A 382 23.27 24.35 0.00
C SER A 382 22.63 25.16 1.13
N ALA A 383 23.15 25.05 2.35
CA ALA A 383 22.72 25.88 3.48
C ALA A 383 23.23 27.33 3.38
N ASP A 384 24.27 27.59 2.59
CA ASP A 384 24.92 28.90 2.44
C ASP A 384 24.26 29.77 1.35
N THR A 385 22.95 29.99 1.46
CA THR A 385 22.25 30.95 0.58
C THR A 385 21.79 32.16 1.37
N ALA A 386 22.07 33.36 0.87
CA ALA A 386 21.66 34.64 1.50
C ALA A 386 20.14 34.78 1.67
N ALA A 387 19.34 34.00 0.93
CA ALA A 387 17.92 33.82 1.14
C ALA A 387 17.58 32.32 1.03
N PRO A 388 16.79 31.74 1.93
CA PRO A 388 16.44 30.32 1.87
C PRO A 388 15.65 30.02 0.59
N PRO A 389 15.93 28.89 -0.10
CA PRO A 389 15.20 28.53 -1.31
C PRO A 389 13.75 28.18 -0.98
N GLN A 390 12.83 28.54 -1.88
CA GLN A 390 11.39 28.32 -1.70
C GLN A 390 10.89 27.18 -2.58
N LEU A 391 10.17 26.23 -1.98
CA LEU A 391 9.46 25.17 -2.69
C LEU A 391 7.97 25.53 -2.75
N ALA A 392 7.52 25.98 -3.93
CA ALA A 392 6.13 26.40 -4.13
C ALA A 392 5.36 25.34 -4.91
N HIS A 393 4.22 24.90 -4.35
CA HIS A 393 3.30 24.00 -5.02
C HIS A 393 1.96 24.68 -5.26
N LYS A 394 1.49 24.60 -6.51
CA LYS A 394 0.19 25.12 -6.91
C LYS A 394 -0.85 24.03 -6.79
N PHE A 395 -1.95 24.30 -6.10
CA PHE A 395 -3.08 23.40 -6.01
C PHE A 395 -4.42 24.14 -6.12
N TYR A 396 -5.49 23.40 -6.39
CA TYR A 396 -6.86 23.90 -6.47
C TYR A 396 -7.78 23.08 -5.56
N VAL A 397 -8.56 23.77 -4.74
CA VAL A 397 -9.52 23.18 -3.81
C VAL A 397 -10.91 23.67 -4.19
N PHE A 398 -11.84 22.74 -4.38
CA PHE A 398 -13.27 22.99 -4.61
C PHE A 398 -14.04 23.14 -3.29
N SER A 399 -13.60 22.45 -2.25
CA SER A 399 -14.28 22.42 -0.95
C SER A 399 -13.97 23.66 -0.12
N GLU A 400 -15.01 24.21 0.51
CA GLU A 400 -14.86 25.19 1.58
C GLU A 400 -14.73 24.46 2.91
N THR A 401 -13.55 24.50 3.53
CA THR A 401 -13.32 23.91 4.85
C THR A 401 -12.99 24.98 5.88
N ALA A 402 -13.65 24.93 7.03
CA ALA A 402 -13.41 25.88 8.13
C ALA A 402 -12.05 25.65 8.80
N LYS A 403 -11.48 24.44 8.70
CA LYS A 403 -10.22 24.04 9.35
C LYS A 403 -9.43 23.10 8.43
N PRO A 404 -8.73 23.63 7.40
CA PRO A 404 -7.85 22.81 6.59
C PRO A 404 -6.70 22.26 7.45
N VAL A 405 -6.25 21.04 7.13
CA VAL A 405 -5.10 20.40 7.77
C VAL A 405 -4.04 20.17 6.71
N LEU A 406 -2.81 20.63 6.96
CA LEU A 406 -1.65 20.34 6.14
C LEU A 406 -0.80 19.26 6.83
N LEU A 407 -0.52 18.18 6.12
CA LEU A 407 0.40 17.13 6.56
C LEU A 407 1.69 17.23 5.74
N LEU A 408 2.82 17.39 6.43
CA LEU A 408 4.15 17.37 5.84
C LEU A 408 4.89 16.11 6.30
N TYR A 409 5.43 15.35 5.36
CA TYR A 409 6.17 14.13 5.64
C TYR A 409 7.66 14.37 5.47
N PHE A 410 8.38 14.36 6.58
CA PHE A 410 9.83 14.47 6.60
C PHE A 410 10.46 13.08 6.75
N ASN A 411 11.65 12.90 6.18
CA ASN A 411 12.47 11.75 6.55
C ASN A 411 12.94 11.91 8.00
N MET A 412 13.30 10.80 8.64
CA MET A 412 13.90 10.84 9.97
C MET A 412 15.14 11.73 9.94
N THR A 413 15.02 12.87 10.62
CA THR A 413 16.05 13.89 10.75
C THR A 413 16.15 14.21 12.24
N LEU A 414 17.39 14.38 12.71
CA LEU A 414 17.70 14.74 14.09
C LEU A 414 18.35 16.12 14.08
N ASP A 415 18.05 16.95 15.06
CA ASP A 415 18.80 18.18 15.27
C ASP A 415 20.25 17.80 15.62
N LEU A 416 21.17 18.14 14.72
CA LEU A 416 22.60 17.84 14.89
C LEU A 416 23.29 18.86 15.80
N ASP A 417 22.74 20.08 15.87
CA ASP A 417 23.17 21.15 16.77
C ASP A 417 21.98 21.62 17.61
N PRO A 418 21.97 21.40 18.94
CA PRO A 418 20.86 21.83 19.79
C PRO A 418 20.72 23.36 19.89
N THR A 419 21.71 24.13 19.43
CA THR A 419 21.67 25.60 19.40
C THR A 419 21.10 26.14 18.09
N ASP A 420 20.99 25.32 17.06
CA ASP A 420 20.47 25.66 15.73
C ASP A 420 19.47 24.58 15.26
N PRO A 421 18.27 24.52 15.88
CA PRO A 421 17.27 23.52 15.54
C PRO A 421 16.76 23.73 14.10
N MET A 422 16.48 22.63 13.40
CA MET A 422 15.95 22.69 12.04
C MET A 422 14.58 23.35 12.03
N THR A 423 14.43 24.39 11.20
CA THR A 423 13.17 25.10 10.99
C THR A 423 12.75 25.09 9.54
N TYR A 424 11.45 25.27 9.30
CA TYR A 424 10.88 25.53 7.98
C TYR A 424 9.83 26.62 8.08
N GLU A 425 9.63 27.35 6.99
CA GLU A 425 8.58 28.35 6.88
C GLU A 425 7.47 27.84 5.95
N LEU A 426 6.23 28.02 6.39
CA LEU A 426 5.04 27.74 5.62
C LEU A 426 4.34 29.04 5.25
N GLN A 427 4.00 29.18 3.97
CA GLN A 427 3.16 30.26 3.49
C GLN A 427 2.13 29.70 2.51
N VAL A 428 0.89 30.17 2.63
CA VAL A 428 -0.19 29.90 1.68
C VAL A 428 -0.59 31.21 1.03
N ASP A 429 -0.57 31.23 -0.30
CA ASP A 429 -0.83 32.41 -1.13
C ASP A 429 -0.03 33.64 -0.65
N GLY A 430 -0.69 34.79 -0.51
CA GLY A 430 -0.10 36.03 0.01
C GLY A 430 -0.24 36.20 1.53
N GLY A 431 -0.58 35.14 2.27
CA GLY A 431 -0.73 35.17 3.72
C GLY A 431 0.61 35.34 4.46
N PRO A 432 0.59 35.55 5.79
CA PRO A 432 1.82 35.61 6.58
C PRO A 432 2.55 34.26 6.58
N ALA A 433 3.88 34.30 6.47
CA ALA A 433 4.71 33.12 6.67
C ALA A 433 4.71 32.73 8.16
N GLN A 434 4.68 31.43 8.43
CA GLN A 434 4.75 30.85 9.77
C GLN A 434 6.00 29.97 9.87
N THR A 435 6.85 30.27 10.83
CA THR A 435 8.05 29.47 11.12
C THR A 435 7.70 28.34 12.07
N HIS A 436 8.12 27.13 11.74
CA HIS A 436 7.94 25.93 12.52
C HIS A 436 9.28 25.25 12.76
N GLN A 437 9.47 24.68 13.95
CA GLN A 437 10.54 23.71 14.18
C GLN A 437 10.13 22.37 13.58
N LEU A 438 11.08 21.68 12.95
CA LEU A 438 10.85 20.37 12.37
C LEU A 438 10.63 19.31 13.46
N LEU A 439 11.44 19.37 14.53
CA LEU A 439 11.27 18.55 15.72
C LEU A 439 10.59 19.37 16.82
N PRO A 440 9.61 18.80 17.56
CA PRO A 440 9.05 19.48 18.72
C PRO A 440 10.10 19.62 19.81
N ASN A 441 10.05 20.73 20.57
CA ASN A 441 10.85 20.87 21.79
C ASN A 441 10.54 19.72 22.76
N THR A 442 11.50 18.82 22.97
CA THR A 442 11.42 17.81 24.02
C THR A 442 11.78 18.47 25.35
N THR A 443 10.83 18.59 26.26
CA THR A 443 11.13 18.87 27.67
C THR A 443 11.70 17.61 28.29
N ASP A 444 13.02 17.56 28.40
CA ASP A 444 13.86 16.60 29.12
C ASP A 444 13.67 15.09 28.82
N LEU A 445 14.78 14.35 28.88
CA LEU A 445 14.73 12.90 29.06
C LEU A 445 13.92 12.61 30.34
N PRO A 446 13.07 11.57 30.39
CA PRO A 446 12.51 11.15 31.67
C PRO A 446 13.65 10.96 32.68
N ASP A 447 13.43 11.38 33.92
CA ASP A 447 14.34 11.06 35.03
C ASP A 447 14.65 9.57 34.92
N GLY A 448 15.92 9.23 34.76
CA GLY A 448 16.32 7.84 34.64
C GLY A 448 15.93 7.12 35.92
N ASP A 449 14.86 6.32 35.88
CA ASP A 449 14.58 5.37 36.94
C ASP A 449 15.74 4.37 36.97
N ALA A 450 16.46 4.41 38.10
CA ALA A 450 17.65 3.61 38.42
C ALA A 450 17.34 2.13 38.67
#